data_AF-A0A086AH83-F1
#
_entry.id   AF-A0A086AH83-F1
#
_cell.length_a   1.000
_cell.length_b   1.000
_cell.length_c   1.000
_cell.angle_alpha   90.00
_cell.angle_beta   90.00
_cell.angle_gamma   90.00
#
_symmetry.space_group_name_H-M   'P 1'
#
loop_
_entity.id
_entity.type
_entity.pdbx_description
1 polymer ?
#
loop_
_entity_poly.entity_id
_entity_poly.type
_entity_poly.pdbx_seq_one_letter_code
_entity_poly.pdbx_strand_id
1 'polypeptide(L)'
;MKILRIIILFSFIVLSSCSNNAESLDDFSQEIITNIKNNDAEKMYSLFLSPDETALYGFLDGSVSSDEMSNLQSPQQLMDLIIEKGKKNKPFEIKTINQYISHFKTMHDWEQVKYVKTESVLVEKRQVTNLKNKQKVDSDIYDLKIILKLNDKKEYFIKINKAIKLNGRWAIFPLKSFGIEIPE
;
A
#
# COMPACT_ATOMS: atom_id res chain seq x y z
N MET A 1 -24.66 14.46 52.90
CA MET A 1 -23.55 14.59 51.93
C MET A 1 -23.48 13.29 51.12
N LYS A 2 -23.92 13.30 49.86
CA LYS A 2 -23.85 12.13 48.97
C LYS A 2 -22.68 12.33 48.01
N ILE A 3 -21.61 11.55 48.21
CA ILE A 3 -20.47 11.50 47.29
C ILE A 3 -20.90 10.61 46.12
N LEU A 4 -21.15 11.24 44.97
CA LEU A 4 -21.45 10.58 43.71
C LEU A 4 -20.16 9.93 43.21
N ARG A 5 -20.10 8.60 43.26
CA ARG A 5 -19.02 7.81 42.66
C ARG A 5 -19.15 7.91 41.14
N ILE A 6 -18.37 8.80 40.52
CA ILE A 6 -18.19 8.81 39.06
C ILE A 6 -17.34 7.58 38.72
N ILE A 7 -18.01 6.56 38.18
CA ILE A 7 -17.38 5.44 37.53
C ILE A 7 -16.83 5.99 36.21
N ILE A 8 -15.52 6.22 36.16
CA ILE A 8 -14.80 6.44 34.91
C ILE A 8 -14.88 5.12 34.15
N LEU A 9 -15.85 5.01 33.23
CA LEU A 9 -15.80 4.02 32.17
C LEU A 9 -14.61 4.40 31.30
N PHE A 10 -13.47 3.78 31.59
CA PHE A 10 -12.41 3.60 30.61
C PHE A 10 -13.05 2.86 29.43
N SER A 11 -13.41 3.62 28.41
CA SER A 11 -13.57 3.09 27.06
C SER A 11 -12.21 2.50 26.69
N PHE A 12 -12.05 1.21 26.95
CA PHE A 12 -11.06 0.37 26.30
C PHE A 12 -11.32 0.50 24.80
N ILE A 13 -10.69 1.49 24.16
CA ILE A 13 -10.47 1.47 22.73
C ILE A 13 -9.51 0.30 22.55
N VAL A 14 -10.09 -0.85 22.26
CA VAL A 14 -9.34 -2.03 21.85
C VAL A 14 -8.63 -1.63 20.57
N LEU A 15 -7.33 -1.35 20.70
CA LEU A 15 -6.35 -1.37 19.62
C LEU A 15 -6.32 -2.78 19.04
N SER A 16 -7.30 -3.14 18.22
CA SER A 16 -7.19 -4.29 17.33
C SER A 16 -6.41 -3.86 16.09
N SER A 17 -5.13 -3.51 16.29
CA SER A 17 -4.14 -3.58 15.21
C SER A 17 -3.67 -5.03 15.10
N CYS A 18 -4.61 -5.94 14.87
CA CYS A 18 -4.28 -7.22 14.26
C CYS A 18 -4.17 -6.93 12.77
N SER A 19 -2.96 -7.05 12.24
CA SER A 19 -2.69 -7.05 10.81
C SER A 19 -3.34 -8.28 10.17
N ASN A 20 -4.66 -8.23 10.02
CA ASN A 20 -5.34 -9.02 9.01
C ASN A 20 -4.93 -8.36 7.70
N ASN A 21 -3.95 -8.97 7.02
CA ASN A 21 -3.64 -8.63 5.64
C ASN A 21 -4.98 -8.42 4.91
N ALA A 22 -5.26 -7.20 4.42
CA ALA A 22 -6.55 -6.87 3.85
C ALA A 22 -6.98 -7.90 2.79
N GLU A 23 -7.90 -8.80 3.16
CA GLU A 23 -8.35 -9.91 2.30
C GLU A 23 -9.30 -9.38 1.22
N SER A 24 -10.06 -8.32 1.54
CA SER A 24 -10.96 -7.65 0.62
C SER A 24 -10.36 -6.36 0.04
N LEU A 25 -10.83 -5.99 -1.16
CA LEU A 25 -10.41 -4.75 -1.83
C LEU A 25 -10.86 -3.51 -1.04
N ASP A 26 -12.02 -3.59 -0.39
CA ASP A 26 -12.59 -2.48 0.38
C ASP A 26 -11.78 -2.24 1.66
N ASP A 27 -11.38 -3.30 2.37
CA ASP A 27 -10.51 -3.19 3.55
C ASP A 27 -9.15 -2.58 3.17
N PHE A 28 -8.57 -3.03 2.06
CA PHE A 28 -7.31 -2.49 1.54
C PHE A 28 -7.44 -0.99 1.24
N SER A 29 -8.56 -0.60 0.62
CA SER A 29 -8.84 0.80 0.30
C SER A 29 -9.05 1.65 1.55
N GLN A 30 -9.74 1.12 2.57
CA GLN A 30 -9.92 1.80 3.85
C GLN A 30 -8.61 1.97 4.61
N GLU A 31 -7.70 1.00 4.54
CA GLU A 31 -6.38 1.10 5.15
C GLU A 31 -5.54 2.21 4.50
N ILE A 32 -5.60 2.35 3.17
CA ILE A 32 -4.97 3.46 2.43
C ILE A 32 -5.54 4.80 2.91
N ILE A 33 -6.86 4.95 2.97
CA ILE A 33 -7.52 6.18 3.43
C ILE A 33 -7.11 6.51 4.87
N THR A 34 -7.09 5.51 5.74
CA THR A 34 -6.72 5.65 7.15
C THR A 34 -5.28 6.13 7.31
N ASN A 35 -4.36 5.55 6.54
CA ASN A 35 -2.95 5.92 6.58
C ASN A 35 -2.71 7.35 6.03
N ILE A 36 -3.44 7.76 4.98
CA ILE A 36 -3.41 9.15 4.50
C ILE A 36 -3.95 10.11 5.57
N LYS A 37 -5.12 9.80 6.15
CA LYS A 37 -5.75 10.62 7.17
C LYS A 37 -4.80 10.86 8.35
N ASN A 38 -4.19 9.79 8.85
CA ASN A 38 -3.29 9.79 10.00
C ASN A 38 -1.88 10.30 9.70
N ASN A 39 -1.56 10.63 8.44
CA ASN A 39 -0.21 10.99 8.01
C ASN A 39 0.84 9.91 8.36
N ASP A 40 0.47 8.65 8.18
CA ASP A 40 1.29 7.48 8.54
C ASP A 40 1.92 6.87 7.28
N ALA A 41 2.99 7.51 6.79
CA ALA A 41 3.68 7.06 5.59
C ALA A 41 4.40 5.71 5.76
N GLU A 42 4.79 5.34 6.98
CA GLU A 42 5.38 4.01 7.26
C GLU A 42 4.32 2.91 7.12
N LYS A 43 3.13 3.11 7.69
CA LYS A 43 2.03 2.15 7.46
C LYS A 43 1.57 2.15 6.02
N MET A 44 1.50 3.31 5.36
CA MET A 44 1.24 3.36 3.92
C MET A 44 2.28 2.55 3.12
N TYR A 45 3.57 2.69 3.45
CA TYR A 45 4.65 1.93 2.83
C TYR A 45 4.49 0.41 3.04
N SER A 46 3.94 -0.02 4.17
CA SER A 46 3.68 -1.44 4.45
C SER A 46 2.61 -2.08 3.54
N LEU A 47 1.83 -1.26 2.81
CA LEU A 47 0.86 -1.70 1.81
C LEU A 47 1.49 -1.98 0.44
N PHE A 48 2.76 -1.62 0.25
CA PHE A 48 3.51 -1.97 -0.95
C PHE A 48 4.05 -3.40 -0.82
N LEU A 49 4.36 -4.04 -1.95
CA LEU A 49 5.13 -5.29 -1.88
C LEU A 49 6.47 -5.02 -1.22
N SER A 50 6.79 -5.80 -0.19
CA SER A 50 8.08 -5.69 0.48
C SER A 50 9.23 -6.06 -0.46
N PRO A 51 10.47 -5.61 -0.18
CA PRO A 51 11.64 -6.05 -0.94
C PRO A 51 11.79 -7.58 -0.97
N ASP A 52 11.49 -8.24 0.15
CA ASP A 52 11.53 -9.70 0.26
C ASP A 52 10.49 -10.39 -0.64
N GLU A 53 9.25 -9.89 -0.67
CA GLU A 53 8.21 -10.43 -1.57
C GLU A 53 8.55 -10.14 -3.04
N THR A 54 9.00 -8.93 -3.34
CA THR A 54 9.43 -8.51 -4.67
C THR A 54 10.52 -9.43 -5.20
N ALA A 55 11.54 -9.71 -4.37
CA ALA A 55 12.60 -10.66 -4.67
C ALA A 55 12.08 -12.09 -4.83
N LEU A 56 11.24 -12.57 -3.91
CA LEU A 56 10.72 -13.94 -3.89
C LEU A 56 9.94 -14.28 -5.17
N TYR A 57 9.19 -13.32 -5.71
CA TYR A 57 8.37 -13.51 -6.91
C TYR A 57 9.04 -12.98 -8.19
N GLY A 58 10.30 -12.54 -8.11
CA GLY A 58 11.08 -12.08 -9.26
C GLY A 58 10.48 -10.84 -9.94
N PHE A 59 9.76 -10.01 -9.19
CA PHE A 59 9.24 -8.76 -9.73
C PHE A 59 10.37 -7.74 -9.84
N LEU A 60 10.67 -7.32 -11.05
CA LEU A 60 11.59 -6.21 -11.28
C LEU A 60 10.80 -4.90 -11.21
N ASP A 61 11.05 -4.10 -10.17
CA ASP A 61 10.48 -2.75 -10.00
C ASP A 61 11.25 -1.67 -10.79
N GLY A 62 12.32 -2.07 -11.47
CA GLY A 62 13.24 -1.19 -12.20
C GLY A 62 14.43 -0.71 -11.35
N SER A 63 14.60 -1.21 -10.12
CA SER A 63 15.73 -0.86 -9.25
C SER A 63 17.04 -1.56 -9.62
N VAL A 64 16.98 -2.70 -10.33
CA VAL A 64 18.14 -3.46 -10.82
C VAL A 64 18.41 -3.09 -12.29
N SER A 65 19.63 -2.67 -12.60
CA SER A 65 20.04 -2.32 -13.96
C SER A 65 20.36 -3.57 -14.80
N SER A 66 20.32 -3.43 -16.12
CA SER A 66 20.69 -4.51 -17.04
C SER A 66 22.12 -5.01 -16.80
N ASP A 67 23.05 -4.10 -16.51
CA ASP A 67 24.46 -4.42 -16.25
C ASP A 67 24.60 -5.24 -14.96
N GLU A 68 23.91 -4.84 -13.89
CA GLU A 68 23.90 -5.61 -12.64
C GLU A 68 23.32 -7.00 -12.87
N MET A 69 22.20 -7.09 -13.60
CA MET A 69 21.54 -8.36 -13.89
C MET A 69 22.44 -9.31 -14.72
N SER A 70 23.22 -8.76 -15.65
CA SER A 70 24.16 -9.54 -16.49
C SER A 70 25.33 -10.15 -15.72
N ASN A 71 25.66 -9.60 -14.54
CA ASN A 71 26.77 -10.05 -13.70
C ASN A 71 26.34 -11.07 -12.62
N LEU A 72 25.05 -11.38 -12.52
CA LEU A 72 24.52 -12.33 -11.53
C LEU A 72 24.75 -13.77 -12.00
N GLN A 73 25.30 -14.58 -11.10
CA GLN A 73 25.62 -15.99 -11.35
C GLN A 73 24.56 -16.95 -10.78
N SER A 74 23.64 -16.46 -9.95
CA SER A 74 22.57 -17.28 -9.37
C SER A 74 21.30 -16.48 -9.06
N PRO A 75 20.13 -17.15 -9.01
CA PRO A 75 18.88 -16.53 -8.54
C PRO A 75 18.96 -15.95 -7.13
N GLN A 76 19.77 -16.56 -6.25
CA GLN A 76 19.95 -16.06 -4.87
C GLN A 76 20.60 -14.67 -4.87
N GLN A 77 21.63 -14.46 -5.71
CA GLN A 77 22.27 -13.15 -5.83
C GLN A 77 21.30 -12.08 -6.35
N LEU A 78 20.37 -12.44 -7.24
CA LEU A 78 19.30 -11.54 -7.67
C LEU A 78 18.39 -11.17 -6.50
N MET A 79 17.96 -12.15 -5.72
CA MET A 79 17.10 -11.92 -4.56
C MET A 79 17.77 -11.00 -3.53
N ASP A 80 19.03 -11.29 -3.19
CA ASP A 80 19.80 -10.51 -2.22
C ASP A 80 19.97 -9.05 -2.70
N LEU A 81 20.26 -8.84 -3.99
CA LEU A 81 20.39 -7.51 -4.57
C LEU A 81 19.08 -6.71 -4.52
N ILE A 82 17.94 -7.32 -4.86
CA ILE A 82 16.63 -6.67 -4.77
C ILE A 82 16.33 -6.27 -3.32
N ILE A 83 16.58 -7.18 -2.36
CA ILE A 83 16.36 -6.93 -0.93
C ILE A 83 17.25 -5.79 -0.42
N GLU A 84 18.54 -5.79 -0.77
CA GLU A 84 19.48 -4.74 -0.38
C GLU A 84 19.04 -3.37 -0.91
N LYS A 85 18.73 -3.29 -2.21
CA LYS A 85 18.29 -2.05 -2.84
C LYS A 85 16.97 -1.53 -2.27
N GLY A 86 15.99 -2.41 -2.07
CA GLY A 86 14.72 -2.03 -1.44
C GLY A 86 14.92 -1.47 -0.03
N LYS A 87 15.74 -2.12 0.80
CA LYS A 87 16.08 -1.62 2.15
C LYS A 87 16.79 -0.26 2.10
N LYS A 88 17.70 -0.07 1.15
CA LYS A 88 18.43 1.20 0.96
C LYS A 88 17.51 2.32 0.49
N ASN A 89 16.53 2.01 -0.37
CA ASN A 89 15.59 2.99 -0.93
C ASN A 89 14.45 3.36 0.03
N LYS A 90 14.07 2.47 0.96
CA LYS A 90 12.96 2.67 1.89
C LYS A 90 12.86 4.10 2.49
N PRO A 91 13.94 4.73 3.02
CA PRO A 91 13.84 6.08 3.58
C PRO A 91 13.42 7.14 2.55
N PHE A 92 13.90 7.03 1.31
CA PHE A 92 13.51 7.91 0.22
C PHE A 92 12.05 7.68 -0.18
N GLU A 93 11.62 6.42 -0.28
CA GLU A 93 10.25 6.05 -0.63
C GLU A 93 9.24 6.57 0.39
N ILE A 94 9.51 6.43 1.69
CA ILE A 94 8.69 7.00 2.76
C ILE A 94 8.63 8.51 2.66
N LYS A 95 9.75 9.17 2.37
CA LYS A 95 9.78 10.63 2.17
C LYS A 95 8.88 11.04 1.01
N THR A 96 8.91 10.31 -0.10
CA THR A 96 8.03 10.54 -1.26
C THR A 96 6.56 10.33 -0.92
N ILE A 97 6.21 9.26 -0.21
CA ILE A 97 4.83 9.02 0.27
C ILE A 97 4.37 10.17 1.17
N ASN A 98 5.21 10.61 2.11
CA ASN A 98 4.92 11.76 2.96
C ASN A 98 4.67 13.04 2.15
N GLN A 99 5.42 13.27 1.06
CA GLN A 99 5.18 14.41 0.18
C GLN A 99 3.82 14.32 -0.50
N TYR A 100 3.43 13.15 -1.01
CA TYR A 100 2.08 12.95 -1.59
C TYR A 100 0.97 13.20 -0.57
N ILE A 101 1.08 12.60 0.63
CA ILE A 101 0.09 12.78 1.70
C ILE A 101 0.02 14.25 2.12
N SER A 102 1.17 14.90 2.35
CA SER A 102 1.23 16.31 2.76
C SER A 102 0.60 17.21 1.71
N HIS A 103 0.96 17.03 0.44
CA HIS A 103 0.37 17.79 -0.67
C HIS A 103 -1.15 17.62 -0.70
N PHE A 104 -1.65 16.39 -0.57
CA PHE A 104 -3.09 16.15 -0.59
C PHE A 104 -3.84 16.79 0.59
N LYS A 105 -3.24 16.76 1.79
CA LYS A 105 -3.82 17.36 2.98
C LYS A 105 -3.84 18.89 2.93
N THR A 106 -2.99 19.53 2.13
CA THR A 106 -3.07 20.99 1.94
C THR A 106 -4.29 21.44 1.14
N MET A 107 -4.87 20.55 0.34
CA MET A 107 -5.97 20.92 -0.56
C MET A 107 -7.35 20.79 0.08
N HIS A 108 -7.52 19.90 1.07
CA HIS A 108 -8.83 19.60 1.65
C HIS A 108 -8.78 19.22 3.13
N ASP A 109 -9.92 19.35 3.83
CA ASP A 109 -10.09 18.85 5.21
C ASP A 109 -10.38 17.34 5.21
N TRP A 110 -9.37 16.58 5.63
CA TRP A 110 -9.37 15.11 5.67
C TRP A 110 -10.14 14.52 6.84
N GLU A 111 -10.44 15.29 7.89
CA GLU A 111 -11.04 14.71 9.10
C GLU A 111 -12.43 14.13 8.85
N GLN A 112 -13.09 14.62 7.81
CA GLN A 112 -14.45 14.26 7.43
C GLN A 112 -14.52 13.43 6.14
N VAL A 113 -13.38 12.87 5.68
CA VAL A 113 -13.37 11.97 4.53
C VAL A 113 -14.27 10.76 4.78
N LYS A 114 -15.09 10.44 3.79
CA LYS A 114 -15.93 9.24 3.77
C LYS A 114 -15.56 8.38 2.58
N TYR A 115 -15.24 7.13 2.85
CA TYR A 115 -15.13 6.10 1.83
C TYR A 115 -16.51 5.88 1.18
N VAL A 116 -16.54 5.83 -0.15
CA VAL A 116 -17.77 5.54 -0.92
C VAL A 116 -17.71 4.13 -1.48
N LYS A 117 -16.72 3.86 -2.33
CA LYS A 117 -16.49 2.56 -2.98
C LYS A 117 -15.10 2.54 -3.60
N THR A 118 -14.66 1.35 -4.00
CA THR A 118 -13.47 1.18 -4.85
C THR A 118 -13.88 0.58 -6.19
N GLU A 119 -13.46 1.23 -7.27
CA GLU A 119 -13.56 0.67 -8.61
C GLU A 119 -12.22 0.02 -8.96
N SER A 120 -12.26 -1.17 -9.56
CA SER A 120 -11.08 -1.91 -9.98
C SER A 120 -11.21 -2.35 -11.43
N VAL A 121 -10.17 -2.12 -12.22
CA VAL A 121 -10.05 -2.63 -13.59
C VAL A 121 -8.90 -3.63 -13.62
N LEU A 122 -9.18 -4.88 -14.00
CA LEU A 122 -8.13 -5.88 -14.19
C LEU A 122 -7.31 -5.50 -15.43
N VAL A 123 -6.01 -5.27 -15.24
CA VAL A 123 -5.07 -4.87 -16.29
C VAL A 123 -4.33 -6.08 -16.84
N GLU A 124 -3.86 -6.95 -15.97
CA GLU A 124 -3.01 -8.08 -16.35
C GLU A 124 -3.25 -9.27 -15.42
N LYS A 125 -3.30 -10.48 -16.00
CA LYS A 125 -3.13 -11.72 -15.25
C LYS A 125 -1.80 -12.33 -15.62
N ARG A 126 -1.00 -12.66 -14.61
CA ARG A 126 0.26 -13.37 -14.81
C ARG A 126 0.44 -14.44 -13.75
N GLN A 127 1.18 -15.48 -14.11
CA GLN A 127 1.60 -16.51 -13.18
C GLN A 127 3.09 -16.32 -12.91
N VAL A 128 3.45 -16.15 -11.65
CA VAL A 128 4.85 -16.02 -11.22
C VAL A 128 5.32 -17.27 -10.52
N THR A 129 6.61 -17.55 -10.66
CA THR A 129 7.25 -18.66 -9.96
C THR A 129 7.96 -18.12 -8.74
N ASN A 130 7.58 -18.60 -7.57
CA ASN A 130 8.30 -18.33 -6.34
C ASN A 130 9.72 -18.92 -6.45
N LEU A 131 10.74 -18.06 -6.38
CA LEU A 131 12.13 -18.44 -6.63
C LEU A 131 12.69 -19.40 -5.56
N LYS A 132 12.13 -19.39 -4.35
CA LYS A 132 12.60 -20.24 -3.24
C LYS A 132 12.09 -21.67 -3.32
N ASN A 133 10.81 -21.86 -3.66
CA ASN A 133 10.16 -23.18 -3.60
C ASN A 133 9.61 -23.67 -4.95
N LYS A 134 9.80 -22.89 -6.03
CA LYS A 134 9.34 -23.18 -7.41
C LYS A 134 7.82 -23.32 -7.55
N GLN A 135 7.04 -22.95 -6.53
CA GLN A 135 5.59 -22.94 -6.63
C GLN A 135 5.14 -21.81 -7.55
N LYS A 136 4.16 -22.12 -8.39
CA LYS A 136 3.51 -21.12 -9.22
C LYS A 136 2.40 -20.43 -8.42
N VAL A 137 2.37 -19.11 -8.51
CA VAL A 137 1.39 -18.27 -7.83
C VAL A 137 0.76 -17.36 -8.86
N ASP A 138 -0.56 -17.31 -8.85
CA ASP A 138 -1.30 -16.39 -9.71
C ASP A 138 -1.26 -14.98 -9.13
N SER A 139 -1.08 -14.03 -10.03
CA SER A 139 -0.97 -12.60 -9.74
C SER A 139 -1.91 -11.87 -10.69
N ASP A 140 -2.86 -11.17 -10.11
CA ASP A 140 -3.73 -10.26 -10.85
C ASP A 140 -3.31 -8.82 -10.58
N ILE A 141 -3.14 -8.02 -11.62
CA ILE A 141 -2.78 -6.61 -11.53
C ILE A 141 -3.99 -5.77 -11.91
N TYR A 142 -4.29 -4.76 -11.10
CA TYR A 142 -5.45 -3.90 -11.25
C TYR A 142 -5.05 -2.42 -11.23
N ASP A 143 -5.80 -1.62 -11.98
CA ASP A 143 -5.94 -0.19 -11.74
C ASP A 143 -7.07 0.00 -10.74
N LEU A 144 -6.80 0.70 -9.63
CA LEU A 144 -7.80 1.02 -8.61
C LEU A 144 -8.13 2.50 -8.64
N LYS A 145 -9.41 2.80 -8.45
CA LYS A 145 -9.92 4.14 -8.19
C LYS A 145 -10.75 4.09 -6.90
N ILE A 146 -10.18 4.59 -5.82
CA ILE A 146 -10.84 4.67 -4.52
C ILE A 146 -11.62 5.97 -4.47
N ILE A 147 -12.94 5.89 -4.41
CA ILE A 147 -13.83 7.05 -4.45
C ILE A 147 -14.16 7.49 -3.02
N LEU A 148 -13.98 8.78 -2.78
CA LEU A 148 -14.12 9.44 -1.49
C LEU A 148 -15.12 10.58 -1.61
N LYS A 149 -15.76 10.92 -0.49
CA LYS A 149 -16.56 12.14 -0.35
C LYS A 149 -15.99 13.00 0.76
N LEU A 150 -15.79 14.29 0.48
CA LEU A 150 -15.34 15.29 1.44
C LEU A 150 -16.49 16.24 1.82
N ASN A 151 -16.18 17.29 2.60
CA ASN A 151 -17.14 18.21 3.21
C ASN A 151 -17.98 19.00 2.23
N ASP A 152 -17.39 19.34 1.09
CA ASP A 152 -18.08 20.04 0.00
C ASP A 152 -19.05 19.12 -0.77
N LYS A 153 -19.19 17.87 -0.32
CA LYS A 153 -20.00 16.82 -0.93
C LYS A 153 -19.57 16.45 -2.35
N LYS A 154 -18.41 16.91 -2.82
CA LYS A 154 -17.82 16.47 -4.08
C LYS A 154 -17.16 15.10 -3.91
N GLU A 155 -17.05 14.40 -5.02
CA GLU A 155 -16.34 13.13 -5.09
C GLU A 155 -14.88 13.37 -5.47
N TYR A 156 -14.00 12.71 -4.73
CA TYR A 156 -12.56 12.71 -4.92
C TYR A 156 -12.09 11.29 -5.18
N PHE A 157 -10.90 11.14 -5.75
CA PHE A 157 -10.37 9.82 -6.01
C PHE A 157 -8.90 9.67 -5.66
N ILE A 158 -8.54 8.49 -5.16
CA ILE A 158 -7.14 8.05 -5.10
C ILE A 158 -6.97 7.02 -6.21
N LYS A 159 -5.93 7.18 -7.04
CA LYS A 159 -5.64 6.25 -8.13
C LYS A 159 -4.40 5.42 -7.83
N ILE A 160 -4.52 4.11 -8.06
CA ILE A 160 -3.41 3.18 -7.92
C ILE A 160 -3.33 2.41 -9.23
N ASN A 161 -2.37 2.78 -10.08
CA ASN A 161 -2.26 2.28 -11.46
C ASN A 161 -1.65 0.88 -11.56
N LYS A 162 -1.20 0.30 -10.44
CA LYS A 162 -0.72 -1.09 -10.36
C LYS A 162 -0.86 -1.57 -8.91
N ALA A 163 -2.10 -1.86 -8.53
CA ALA A 163 -2.34 -2.71 -7.37
C ALA A 163 -2.21 -4.17 -7.80
N ILE A 164 -1.67 -5.01 -6.93
CA ILE A 164 -1.48 -6.43 -7.19
C ILE A 164 -2.26 -7.23 -6.15
N LYS A 165 -2.99 -8.24 -6.60
CA LYS A 165 -3.55 -9.29 -5.75
C LYS A 165 -2.67 -10.53 -5.89
N LEU A 166 -1.93 -10.84 -4.84
CA LEU A 166 -0.95 -11.92 -4.82
C LEU A 166 -1.13 -12.75 -3.55
N ASN A 167 -1.27 -14.06 -3.71
CA ASN A 167 -1.44 -15.00 -2.59
C ASN A 167 -2.56 -14.56 -1.60
N GLY A 168 -3.69 -14.09 -2.13
CA GLY A 168 -4.84 -13.65 -1.34
C GLY A 168 -4.73 -12.25 -0.72
N ARG A 169 -3.57 -11.59 -0.80
CA ARG A 169 -3.34 -10.25 -0.26
C ARG A 169 -3.31 -9.19 -1.37
N TRP A 170 -3.86 -8.01 -1.08
CA TRP A 170 -3.67 -6.81 -1.88
C TRP A 170 -2.40 -6.05 -1.50
N ALA A 171 -1.69 -5.54 -2.50
CA ALA A 171 -0.54 -4.68 -2.32
C ALA A 171 -0.42 -3.66 -3.46
N ILE A 172 0.44 -2.65 -3.29
CA ILE A 172 0.81 -1.69 -4.33
C ILE A 172 2.17 -2.08 -4.91
N PHE A 173 2.32 -2.09 -6.23
CA PHE A 173 3.62 -2.36 -6.85
C PHE A 173 3.75 -1.83 -8.29
N PRO A 174 4.80 -1.05 -8.63
CA PRO A 174 5.85 -0.45 -7.79
C PRO A 174 5.41 0.88 -7.14
N LEU A 175 6.29 1.54 -6.35
CA LEU A 175 5.98 2.81 -5.67
C LEU A 175 5.38 3.88 -6.60
N LYS A 176 5.97 4.06 -7.79
CA LYS A 176 5.52 5.00 -8.82
C LYS A 176 4.09 4.76 -9.32
N SER A 177 3.49 3.62 -8.98
CA SER A 177 2.10 3.31 -9.30
C SER A 177 1.10 3.85 -8.27
N PHE A 178 1.59 4.37 -7.14
CA PHE A 178 0.78 5.13 -6.19
C PHE A 178 0.76 6.60 -6.58
N GLY A 179 -0.45 7.15 -6.71
CA GLY A 179 -0.66 8.57 -6.95
C GLY A 179 -1.94 9.05 -6.29
N ILE A 180 -1.97 10.34 -6.01
CA ILE A 180 -3.17 11.00 -5.56
C ILE A 180 -3.52 12.01 -6.63
N GLU A 181 -4.68 11.83 -7.26
CA GLU A 181 -5.17 12.73 -8.28
C GLU A 181 -6.43 13.42 -7.79
N ILE A 182 -6.47 14.74 -7.92
CA ILE A 182 -7.61 15.54 -7.50
C ILE A 182 -8.19 16.12 -8.76
N PRO A 183 -9.44 15.79 -9.13
CA PRO A 183 -10.08 16.44 -10.27
C PRO A 183 -10.20 17.94 -9.98
N GLU A 184 -9.78 18.76 -10.94
CA GLU A 184 -9.97 20.23 -10.93
C GLU A 184 -11.46 20.61 -10.84
#